data_AF-F9RNR0-F1
#
_entry.id   AF-F9RNR0-F1
#
_cell.length_a   1.000
_cell.length_b   1.000
_cell.length_c   1.000
_cell.angle_alpha   90.00
_cell.angle_beta   90.00
_cell.angle_gamma   90.00
#
_symmetry.space_group_name_H-M   'P 1'
#
loop_
_entity.id
_entity.type
_entity.pdbx_description
1 polymer ?
#
loop_
_entity_poly.entity_id
_entity_poly.type
_entity_poly.pdbx_seq_one_letter_code
_entity_poly.pdbx_strand_id
1 'polypeptide(L)'
;MHTDYVTTAPMTALQVFEKAAELLEHQYQRDHSFTKPDHTKHYLSMKLGHQEREVFAVLFLDNQNQLIRYQELFYGTVDSASIYPREVAKAALQANAASVIFAHNHPSGVAEPSSSDKRLTTRLVDALKLLDIRVLDHVVVGLVCVSFAERGLI
;
A
#
# COMPACT_ATOMS: atom_id res chain seq x y z
N MET A 1 14.75 19.70 11.60
CA MET A 1 14.77 20.88 10.70
C MET A 1 13.32 21.25 10.46
N HIS A 2 12.91 22.47 10.79
CA HIS A 2 11.58 22.98 10.42
C HIS A 2 11.67 23.38 8.94
N THR A 3 11.05 22.61 8.06
CA THR A 3 10.88 23.01 6.66
C THR A 3 9.54 23.73 6.58
N ASP A 4 9.56 25.03 6.37
CA ASP A 4 8.35 25.79 6.14
C ASP A 4 7.84 25.51 4.72
N TYR A 5 6.57 25.10 4.61
CA TYR A 5 5.91 24.88 3.33
C TYR A 5 4.96 26.05 3.05
N VAL A 6 5.25 26.81 1.99
CA VAL A 6 4.39 27.89 1.51
C VAL A 6 3.65 27.38 0.27
N THR A 7 2.32 27.39 0.31
CA THR A 7 1.50 27.06 -0.86
C THR A 7 1.29 28.31 -1.70
N THR A 8 1.47 28.20 -3.02
CA THR A 8 1.29 29.34 -3.95
C THR A 8 -0.18 29.65 -4.24
N ALA A 9 -1.09 28.75 -3.85
CA ALA A 9 -2.54 28.85 -3.99
C ALA A 9 -3.23 28.00 -2.90
N PRO A 10 -4.55 28.17 -2.66
CA PRO A 10 -5.32 27.25 -1.84
C PRO A 10 -5.24 25.83 -2.39
N MET A 11 -5.13 24.84 -1.49
CA MET A 11 -5.12 23.42 -1.83
C MET A 11 -6.43 22.77 -1.40
N THR A 12 -6.90 21.80 -2.19
CA THR A 12 -7.98 20.91 -1.76
C THR A 12 -7.48 19.92 -0.71
N ALA A 13 -8.39 19.31 0.05
CA ALA A 13 -8.01 18.26 1.01
C ALA A 13 -7.23 17.12 0.35
N LEU A 14 -7.63 16.69 -0.86
CA LEU A 14 -6.93 15.67 -1.63
C LEU A 14 -5.47 16.08 -1.93
N GLN A 15 -5.26 17.30 -2.40
CA GLN A 15 -3.92 17.81 -2.68
C GLN A 15 -3.06 17.86 -1.41
N VAL A 16 -3.66 18.18 -0.25
CA VAL A 16 -2.96 18.14 1.04
C VAL A 16 -2.53 16.72 1.41
N PHE A 17 -3.42 15.73 1.23
CA PHE A 17 -3.08 14.32 1.48
C PHE A 17 -2.00 13.80 0.54
N GLU A 18 -2.08 14.12 -0.75
CA GLU A 18 -1.05 13.76 -1.74
C GLU A 18 0.30 14.37 -1.37
N LYS A 19 0.32 15.66 -0.97
CA LYS A 19 1.55 16.31 -0.57
C LYS A 19 2.12 15.71 0.72
N ALA A 20 1.27 15.42 1.69
CA ALA A 20 1.69 14.74 2.92
C ALA A 20 2.31 13.37 2.61
N ALA A 21 1.70 12.57 1.73
CA ALA A 21 2.23 11.27 1.32
C ALA A 21 3.62 11.40 0.66
N GLU A 22 3.80 12.38 -0.23
CA GLU A 22 5.09 12.67 -0.88
C GLU A 22 6.18 13.02 0.14
N LEU A 23 5.85 13.84 1.16
CA LEU A 23 6.78 14.22 2.21
C LEU A 23 7.19 13.02 3.08
N LEU A 24 6.22 12.17 3.43
CA LEU A 24 6.47 10.94 4.17
C LEU A 24 7.35 9.98 3.36
N GLU A 25 7.07 9.81 2.07
CA GLU A 25 7.88 8.98 1.18
C GLU A 25 9.34 9.44 1.16
N HIS A 26 9.59 10.74 0.95
CA HIS A 26 10.94 11.30 0.97
C HIS A 26 11.64 11.12 2.31
N GLN A 27 10.93 11.34 3.42
CA GLN A 27 11.47 11.16 4.77
C GLN A 27 11.86 9.70 5.00
N TYR A 28 10.96 8.77 4.71
CA TYR A 28 11.15 7.34 5.00
C TYR A 28 12.18 6.68 4.08
N GLN A 29 12.29 7.13 2.82
CA GLN A 29 13.38 6.73 1.91
C GLN A 29 14.74 7.19 2.44
N ARG A 30 14.85 8.46 2.88
CA ARG A 30 16.09 8.99 3.45
C ARG A 30 16.54 8.18 4.68
N ASP A 31 15.59 7.83 5.53
CA ASP A 31 15.82 7.08 6.77
C ASP A 31 15.86 5.55 6.58
N HIS A 32 15.77 5.06 5.33
CA HIS A 32 15.73 3.63 4.98
C HIS A 32 14.71 2.82 5.80
N SER A 33 13.58 3.44 6.13
CA SER A 33 12.66 2.94 7.14
C SER A 33 11.24 2.73 6.62
N PHE A 34 11.07 2.73 5.31
CA PHE A 34 9.75 2.64 4.67
C PHE A 34 8.97 1.40 5.09
N THR A 35 9.63 0.26 5.28
CA THR A 35 8.98 -1.00 5.68
C THR A 35 8.74 -1.16 7.17
N LYS A 36 9.01 -0.13 8.00
CA LYS A 36 8.51 -0.17 9.39
C LYS A 36 6.98 -0.12 9.32
N PRO A 37 6.26 -1.04 9.98
CA PRO A 37 4.80 -1.10 9.87
C PRO A 37 4.11 0.25 10.06
N ASP A 38 4.51 1.03 11.06
CA ASP A 38 3.93 2.35 11.32
C ASP A 38 4.18 3.36 10.20
N HIS A 39 5.36 3.33 9.57
CA HIS A 39 5.67 4.21 8.44
C HIS A 39 4.83 3.83 7.21
N THR A 40 4.76 2.54 6.88
CA THR A 40 3.91 2.01 5.81
C THR A 40 2.44 2.39 6.05
N LYS A 41 1.93 2.17 7.26
CA LYS A 41 0.55 2.51 7.65
C LYS A 41 0.27 4.00 7.53
N HIS A 42 1.17 4.86 8.00
CA HIS A 42 1.02 6.32 7.86
C HIS A 42 0.98 6.75 6.40
N TYR A 43 1.94 6.31 5.59
CA TYR A 43 1.97 6.62 4.16
C TYR A 43 0.68 6.17 3.45
N LEU A 44 0.24 4.93 3.70
CA LEU A 44 -0.97 4.38 3.11
C LEU A 44 -2.24 5.09 3.58
N SER A 45 -2.31 5.54 4.83
CA SER A 45 -3.46 6.30 5.33
C SER A 45 -3.65 7.62 4.57
N MET A 46 -2.56 8.29 4.19
CA MET A 46 -2.62 9.51 3.37
C MET A 46 -3.03 9.19 1.93
N LYS A 47 -2.54 8.08 1.36
CA LYS A 47 -2.85 7.66 -0.01
C LYS A 47 -4.28 7.14 -0.21
N LEU A 48 -4.77 6.33 0.73
CA LEU A 48 -5.99 5.54 0.55
C LEU A 48 -7.11 5.89 1.54
N GLY A 49 -6.81 6.54 2.66
CA GLY A 49 -7.80 6.78 3.73
C GLY A 49 -8.96 7.70 3.33
N HIS A 50 -8.78 8.53 2.29
CA HIS A 50 -9.79 9.45 1.79
C HIS A 50 -10.62 8.88 0.61
N GLN A 51 -10.35 7.64 0.19
CA GLN A 51 -11.01 7.04 -0.98
C GLN A 51 -12.44 6.59 -0.62
N GLU A 52 -13.42 7.07 -1.40
CA GLU A 52 -14.85 6.75 -1.21
C GLU A 52 -15.24 5.34 -1.72
N ARG A 53 -14.36 4.74 -2.52
CA ARG A 53 -14.48 3.37 -3.04
C ARG A 53 -13.29 2.54 -2.57
N GLU A 54 -13.46 1.23 -2.53
CA GLU A 54 -12.34 0.34 -2.29
C GLU A 54 -11.34 0.44 -3.47
N VAL A 55 -10.06 0.54 -3.12
CA VAL A 55 -8.94 0.61 -4.04
C VAL A 55 -7.89 -0.37 -3.56
N PHE A 56 -7.46 -1.28 -4.43
CA PHE A 56 -6.33 -2.16 -4.16
C PHE A 56 -5.07 -1.60 -4.80
N ALA A 57 -4.05 -1.38 -3.97
CA ALA A 57 -2.77 -0.80 -4.34
C ALA A 57 -1.60 -1.71 -3.96
N VAL A 58 -0.48 -1.48 -4.63
CA VAL A 58 0.77 -2.23 -4.42
C VAL A 58 1.92 -1.25 -4.28
N LEU A 59 2.72 -1.47 -3.24
CA LEU A 59 4.01 -0.83 -3.03
C LEU A 59 5.06 -1.80 -3.57
N PHE A 60 5.79 -1.38 -4.58
CA PHE A 60 6.88 -2.17 -5.16
C PHE A 60 8.19 -1.77 -4.52
N LEU A 61 8.96 -2.74 -4.05
CA LEU A 61 10.16 -2.53 -3.25
C LEU A 61 11.37 -3.19 -3.90
N ASP A 62 12.54 -2.58 -3.73
CA ASP A 62 13.80 -3.14 -4.19
C ASP A 62 14.37 -4.19 -3.21
N ASN A 63 15.58 -4.70 -3.49
CA ASN A 63 16.25 -5.69 -2.63
C ASN A 63 16.60 -5.17 -1.22
N GLN A 64 16.67 -3.85 -1.05
CA GLN A 64 16.91 -3.17 0.23
C GLN A 64 15.60 -2.73 0.90
N ASN A 65 14.46 -3.24 0.39
CA ASN A 65 13.12 -2.90 0.84
C ASN A 65 12.82 -1.39 0.76
N GLN A 66 13.42 -0.68 -0.20
CA GLN A 66 13.09 0.73 -0.48
C GLN A 66 11.97 0.82 -1.51
N LEU A 67 11.07 1.79 -1.34
CA LEU A 67 9.96 2.02 -2.28
C LEU A 67 10.50 2.44 -3.65
N ILE A 68 10.21 1.63 -4.67
CA ILE A 68 10.43 1.94 -6.08
C ILE A 68 9.26 2.78 -6.60
N ARG A 69 8.03 2.29 -6.39
CA ARG A 69 6.80 3.01 -6.74
C ARG A 69 5.60 2.51 -5.95
N TYR A 70 4.62 3.39 -5.81
CA TYR A 70 3.25 3.08 -5.43
C TYR A 70 2.37 2.98 -6.68
N GLN A 71 1.44 2.01 -6.73
CA GLN A 71 0.47 1.92 -7.82
C GLN A 71 -0.88 1.38 -7.35
N GLU A 72 -1.95 2.07 -7.71
CA GLU A 72 -3.33 1.59 -7.61
C GLU A 72 -3.63 0.70 -8.81
N LEU A 73 -4.04 -0.56 -8.57
CA LEU A 73 -4.26 -1.54 -9.63
C LEU A 73 -5.74 -1.84 -9.88
N PHE A 74 -6.58 -1.79 -8.84
CA PHE A 74 -7.99 -2.14 -8.95
C PHE A 74 -8.85 -1.16 -8.16
N TYR A 75 -10.07 -0.90 -8.67
CA TYR A 75 -11.01 0.06 -8.12
C TYR A 75 -12.42 -0.57 -8.05
N GLY A 76 -13.16 -0.24 -7.00
CA GLY A 76 -14.46 -0.84 -6.71
C GLY A 76 -14.32 -2.01 -5.74
N THR A 77 -15.42 -2.70 -5.44
CA THR A 77 -15.43 -3.76 -4.44
C THR A 77 -14.33 -4.78 -4.70
N VAL A 78 -13.40 -4.89 -3.75
CA VAL A 78 -12.30 -5.84 -3.72
C VAL A 78 -12.88 -7.20 -3.37
N ASP A 79 -13.72 -7.72 -4.26
CA ASP A 79 -14.07 -9.12 -4.22
C ASP A 79 -12.88 -9.91 -4.76
N SER A 80 -12.52 -11.00 -4.08
CA SER A 80 -11.39 -11.88 -4.42
C SER A 80 -11.39 -12.40 -5.87
N ALA A 81 -12.52 -12.30 -6.58
CA ALA A 81 -12.69 -12.66 -7.98
C ALA A 81 -12.20 -11.60 -8.99
N SER A 82 -12.04 -10.33 -8.60
CA SER A 82 -11.70 -9.23 -9.51
C SER A 82 -10.20 -8.92 -9.58
N ILE A 83 -9.41 -9.40 -8.61
CA ILE A 83 -7.97 -9.19 -8.57
C ILE A 83 -7.24 -10.42 -9.12
N TYR A 84 -6.58 -10.24 -10.27
CA TYR A 84 -5.88 -11.30 -10.97
C TYR A 84 -4.40 -11.32 -10.61
N PRO A 85 -3.87 -12.43 -10.04
CA PRO A 85 -2.45 -12.54 -9.70
C PRO A 85 -1.50 -12.25 -10.86
N ARG A 86 -1.89 -12.56 -12.10
CA ARG A 86 -1.08 -12.27 -13.30
C ARG A 86 -0.83 -10.77 -13.51
N GLU A 87 -1.81 -9.91 -13.21
CA GLU A 87 -1.65 -8.47 -13.40
C GLU A 87 -0.76 -7.88 -12.32
N VAL A 88 -0.90 -8.38 -11.07
CA VAL A 88 -0.01 -8.04 -9.97
C VAL A 88 1.43 -8.47 -10.27
N ALA A 89 1.62 -9.71 -10.72
CA ALA A 89 2.92 -10.25 -11.12
C ALA A 89 3.55 -9.44 -12.27
N LYS A 90 2.77 -9.13 -13.31
CA LYS A 90 3.23 -8.29 -14.42
C LYS A 90 3.68 -6.91 -13.93
N ALA A 91 2.90 -6.26 -13.06
CA ALA A 91 3.23 -4.96 -12.52
C ALA A 91 4.49 -5.01 -11.63
N ALA A 92 4.67 -6.09 -10.85
CA ALA A 92 5.86 -6.29 -10.02
C ALA A 92 7.12 -6.50 -10.85
N LEU A 93 7.05 -7.35 -11.89
CA LEU A 93 8.15 -7.57 -12.82
C LEU A 93 8.51 -6.29 -13.60
N GLN A 94 7.52 -5.54 -14.07
CA GLN A 94 7.76 -4.25 -14.73
C GLN A 94 8.46 -3.22 -13.82
N ALA A 95 8.18 -3.28 -12.52
CA ALA A 95 8.85 -2.43 -11.53
C ALA A 95 10.23 -2.95 -11.11
N ASN A 96 10.66 -4.13 -11.58
CA ASN A 96 11.81 -4.86 -11.06
C ASN A 96 11.77 -5.03 -9.53
N ALA A 97 10.57 -5.29 -9.00
CA ALA A 97 10.36 -5.43 -7.56
C ALA A 97 10.98 -6.73 -7.04
N ALA A 98 11.74 -6.66 -5.96
CA ALA A 98 12.20 -7.81 -5.20
C ALA A 98 11.20 -8.22 -4.11
N SER A 99 10.37 -7.27 -3.67
CA SER A 99 9.30 -7.50 -2.73
C SER A 99 8.15 -6.52 -2.93
N VAL A 100 7.00 -6.81 -2.35
CA VAL A 100 5.80 -5.98 -2.42
C VAL A 100 5.10 -5.89 -1.07
N ILE A 101 4.37 -4.79 -0.86
CA ILE A 101 3.35 -4.68 0.17
C ILE A 101 2.02 -4.40 -0.53
N PHE A 102 0.98 -5.16 -0.17
CA PHE A 102 -0.38 -4.92 -0.64
C PHE A 102 -1.09 -3.94 0.29
N ALA A 103 -2.03 -3.18 -0.27
CA ALA A 103 -2.92 -2.37 0.52
C ALA A 103 -4.31 -2.27 -0.11
N HIS A 104 -5.33 -2.18 0.72
CA HIS A 104 -6.64 -1.69 0.28
C HIS A 104 -7.34 -0.91 1.37
N ASN A 105 -8.23 0.01 0.98
CA ASN A 105 -9.09 0.70 1.94
C ASN A 105 -10.46 0.03 2.04
N HIS A 106 -11.06 0.15 3.22
CA HIS A 106 -12.49 -0.06 3.43
C HIS A 106 -13.15 1.31 3.65
N PRO A 107 -13.99 1.81 2.72
CA PRO A 107 -14.71 3.08 2.88
C PRO A 107 -15.61 3.13 4.13
N SER A 108 -16.01 1.97 4.66
CA SER A 108 -16.72 1.86 5.93
C SER A 108 -15.92 2.35 7.14
N GLY A 109 -14.59 2.49 7.00
CA GLY A 109 -13.65 2.84 8.06
C GLY A 109 -13.24 1.67 8.96
N VAL A 110 -13.83 0.49 8.80
CA VAL A 110 -13.51 -0.70 9.60
C VAL A 110 -12.40 -1.49 8.91
N ALA A 111 -11.19 -1.48 9.48
CA ALA A 111 -10.02 -2.16 8.91
C ALA A 111 -9.88 -3.64 9.24
N GLU A 112 -10.94 -4.28 9.76
CA GLU A 112 -10.90 -5.72 10.03
C GLU A 112 -10.91 -6.49 8.70
N PRO A 113 -9.88 -7.31 8.41
CA PRO A 113 -9.83 -8.04 7.15
C PRO A 113 -10.90 -9.12 7.06
N SER A 114 -11.63 -9.11 5.95
CA SER A 114 -12.61 -10.13 5.61
C SER A 114 -11.95 -11.48 5.30
N SER A 115 -12.78 -12.52 5.19
CA SER A 115 -12.30 -13.84 4.73
C SER A 115 -11.82 -13.81 3.27
N SER A 116 -12.37 -12.91 2.45
CA SER A 116 -11.98 -12.74 1.05
C SER A 116 -10.61 -12.09 0.94
N ASP A 117 -10.29 -11.11 1.80
CA ASP A 117 -8.98 -10.46 1.84
C ASP A 117 -7.90 -11.47 2.20
N LYS A 118 -8.16 -12.32 3.19
CA LYS A 118 -7.25 -13.40 3.59
C LYS A 118 -6.98 -14.38 2.44
N ARG A 119 -8.03 -14.87 1.78
CA ARG A 119 -7.89 -15.78 0.62
C ARG A 119 -7.15 -15.12 -0.55
N LEU A 120 -7.47 -13.86 -0.85
CA LEU A 120 -6.79 -13.10 -1.89
C LEU A 120 -5.29 -12.97 -1.58
N THR A 121 -4.96 -12.60 -0.34
CA THR A 121 -3.57 -12.46 0.12
C THR A 121 -2.81 -13.76 -0.07
N THR A 122 -3.33 -14.88 0.43
CA THR A 122 -2.70 -16.21 0.27
C THR A 122 -2.46 -16.52 -1.21
N ARG A 123 -3.46 -16.32 -2.06
CA ARG A 123 -3.34 -16.57 -3.50
C ARG A 123 -2.26 -15.71 -4.17
N LEU A 124 -2.14 -14.44 -3.78
CA LEU A 124 -1.11 -13.54 -4.30
C LEU A 124 0.29 -13.93 -3.80
N VAL A 125 0.41 -14.29 -2.52
CA VAL A 125 1.67 -14.81 -1.93
C VAL A 125 2.15 -16.03 -2.71
N ASP A 126 1.28 -17.02 -2.91
CA ASP A 126 1.63 -18.25 -3.63
C ASP A 126 2.06 -17.97 -5.07
N ALA A 127 1.35 -17.06 -5.76
CA ALA A 127 1.67 -16.70 -7.14
C ALA A 127 2.99 -15.95 -7.28
N LEU A 128 3.26 -14.97 -6.42
CA LEU A 128 4.48 -14.17 -6.48
C LEU A 128 5.72 -14.92 -6.00
N LYS A 129 5.53 -15.91 -5.10
CA LYS A 129 6.60 -16.81 -4.66
C LYS A 129 7.23 -17.59 -5.81
N LEU A 130 6.47 -17.95 -6.85
CA LEU A 130 6.99 -18.63 -8.04
C LEU A 130 7.93 -17.75 -8.89
N LEU A 131 7.93 -16.44 -8.63
CA LEU A 131 8.74 -15.44 -9.31
C LEU A 131 9.82 -14.85 -8.40
N ASP A 132 10.05 -15.47 -7.23
CA ASP A 132 10.97 -14.99 -6.19
C ASP A 132 10.67 -13.56 -5.69
N ILE A 133 9.42 -13.11 -5.81
CA ILE A 133 8.95 -11.82 -5.29
C ILE A 133 8.29 -12.04 -3.93
N ARG A 134 8.88 -11.44 -2.88
CA ARG A 134 8.38 -11.59 -1.51
C ARG A 134 7.18 -10.66 -1.27
N VAL A 135 6.14 -11.14 -0.60
CA VAL A 135 5.08 -10.27 -0.07
C VAL A 135 5.42 -10.02 1.40
N LEU A 136 5.72 -8.77 1.75
CA LEU A 136 6.15 -8.44 3.12
C LEU A 136 4.97 -8.16 4.04
N ASP A 137 3.88 -7.62 3.50
CA ASP A 137 2.69 -7.29 4.28
C ASP A 137 1.47 -7.10 3.37
N HIS A 138 0.30 -7.09 3.99
CA HIS A 138 -0.95 -6.58 3.43
C HIS A 138 -1.61 -5.66 4.45
N VAL A 139 -1.80 -4.39 4.10
CA VAL A 139 -2.36 -3.37 5.00
C VAL A 139 -3.81 -3.05 4.60
N VAL A 140 -4.74 -3.21 5.54
CA VAL A 140 -6.11 -2.71 5.41
C VAL A 140 -6.19 -1.31 5.99
N VAL A 141 -6.63 -0.35 5.19
CA VAL A 141 -6.75 1.06 5.55
C VAL A 141 -8.22 1.37 5.90
N GLY A 142 -8.47 1.62 7.17
CA GLY A 142 -9.72 2.20 7.67
C GLY A 142 -9.44 3.49 8.45
N LEU A 143 -10.25 3.79 9.46
CA LEU A 143 -9.94 4.86 10.43
C LEU A 143 -8.63 4.60 11.18
N VAL A 144 -8.32 3.31 11.37
CA VAL A 144 -7.03 2.80 11.80
C VAL A 144 -6.54 1.80 10.76
N CYS A 145 -5.23 1.67 10.59
CA CYS A 145 -4.67 0.68 9.68
C CYS A 145 -4.40 -0.64 10.40
N VAL A 146 -4.60 -1.75 9.69
CA VAL A 146 -4.30 -3.11 10.16
C VAL A 146 -3.28 -3.76 9.23
N SER A 147 -2.18 -4.24 9.79
CA SER A 147 -1.18 -5.03 9.09
C SER A 147 -1.45 -6.53 9.25
N PHE A 148 -1.35 -7.29 8.16
CA PHE A 148 -1.42 -8.75 8.19
C PHE A 148 -0.18 -9.34 8.84
N ALA A 149 1.00 -8.78 8.57
CA ALA A 149 2.26 -9.23 9.16
C ALA A 149 2.26 -9.05 10.69
N GLU A 150 1.82 -7.89 11.20
CA GLU A 150 1.69 -7.66 12.65
C GLU A 150 0.70 -8.63 13.32
N ARG A 151 -0.28 -9.13 12.55
CA ARG A 151 -1.28 -10.09 13.02
C ARG A 151 -0.91 -11.57 12.76
N GLY A 152 0.26 -11.84 12.17
CA GLY A 152 0.71 -13.20 11.84
C GLY A 152 -0.18 -13.90 10.79
N LEU A 153 -0.76 -13.14 9.86
CA LEU A 153 -1.62 -13.65 8.79
C LEU A 153 -0.85 -13.95 7.48
N ILE A 154 0.46 -13.67 7.47
CA ILE A 154 1.40 -13.89 6.37
C ILE A 154 2.78 -14.25 6.92
#